data_AF-A0A3L6Q382-F1
#
_entry.id   AF-A0A3L6Q382-F1
#
_cell.length_a   1.000
_cell.length_b   1.000
_cell.length_c   1.000
_cell.angle_alpha   90.00
_cell.angle_beta   90.00
_cell.angle_gamma   90.00
#
_symmetry.space_group_name_H-M   'P 1'
#
loop_
_entity.id
_entity.type
_entity.pdbx_description
1 polymer ?
#
loop_
_entity_poly.entity_id
_entity_poly.type
_entity_poly.pdbx_seq_one_letter_code
_entity_poly.pdbx_strand_id
1 'polypeptide(L)'
;MEELASAGVNTRGLHKHYISHAMHKEDPSIVCEFKARDLHNGPRYFSVAWSDLYDLFNLDALDISLIRCLALQLNKESKEHQLGVTFIDPQHFSATIIAKDPNHDQDGCQILVVLQDAAGSAK
;
A
#
# COMPACT_ATOMS: atom_id res chain seq x y z
N MET A 1 22.11 -12.41 4.21
CA MET A 1 21.79 -12.41 5.66
C MET A 1 22.29 -11.14 6.37
N GLU A 2 23.36 -10.50 5.88
CA GLU A 2 23.87 -9.21 6.38
C GLU A 2 22.88 -8.03 6.19
N GLU A 3 22.19 -7.96 5.06
CA GLU A 3 21.16 -6.92 4.79
C GLU A 3 19.92 -7.03 5.69
N LEU A 4 19.52 -8.25 6.06
CA LEU A 4 18.45 -8.42 7.04
C LEU A 4 18.91 -8.03 8.45
N ALA A 5 20.19 -8.22 8.77
CA ALA A 5 20.75 -7.83 10.07
C ALA A 5 20.79 -6.31 10.24
N SER A 6 21.03 -5.56 9.16
CA SER A 6 20.98 -4.09 9.12
C SER A 6 19.55 -3.54 9.03
N ALA A 7 18.55 -4.36 8.71
CA ALA A 7 17.15 -3.96 8.68
C ALA A 7 16.58 -3.66 10.08
N GLY A 8 15.58 -2.78 10.12
CA GLY A 8 14.88 -2.40 11.35
C GLY A 8 14.19 -3.57 12.06
N VAL A 9 13.93 -3.41 13.37
CA VAL A 9 13.33 -4.45 14.23
C VAL A 9 12.02 -5.02 13.65
N ASN A 10 11.19 -4.17 13.05
CA ASN A 10 9.92 -4.56 12.45
C ASN A 10 10.12 -5.42 11.20
N THR A 11 11.03 -5.03 10.31
CA THR A 11 11.37 -5.79 9.09
C THR A 11 11.88 -7.19 9.43
N ARG A 12 12.76 -7.29 10.43
CA ARG A 12 13.27 -8.57 10.91
C ARG A 12 12.19 -9.42 11.55
N GLY A 13 11.29 -8.81 12.31
CA GLY A 13 10.12 -9.47 12.90
C GLY A 13 9.20 -10.05 11.83
N LEU A 14 8.88 -9.26 10.80
CA LEU A 14 8.05 -9.68 9.69
C LEU A 14 8.69 -10.82 8.89
N HIS A 15 9.99 -10.71 8.58
CA HIS A 15 10.72 -11.77 7.89
C HIS A 15 10.75 -13.07 8.72
N LYS A 16 10.98 -12.97 10.04
CA LYS A 16 10.92 -14.15 10.93
C LYS A 16 9.54 -14.79 10.91
N HIS A 17 8.47 -13.99 10.93
CA HIS A 17 7.09 -14.48 10.85
C HIS A 17 6.83 -15.19 9.51
N TYR A 18 7.27 -14.60 8.40
CA TYR A 18 7.22 -15.20 7.07
C TYR A 18 7.95 -16.55 7.01
N ILE A 19 9.21 -16.62 7.48
CA ILE A 19 9.99 -17.88 7.48
C ILE A 19 9.36 -18.95 8.36
N SER A 20 8.89 -18.59 9.55
CA SER A 20 8.18 -19.52 10.44
C SER A 20 6.94 -20.09 9.75
N HIS A 21 6.25 -19.27 8.96
CA HIS A 21 5.06 -19.71 8.23
C HIS A 21 5.39 -20.64 7.07
N ALA A 22 6.42 -20.34 6.28
CA ALA A 22 6.90 -21.19 5.20
C ALA A 22 7.21 -22.64 5.69
N MET A 23 7.49 -22.80 6.98
CA MET A 23 7.75 -24.08 7.63
C MET A 23 6.49 -24.77 8.20
N HIS A 24 5.40 -24.05 8.46
CA HIS A 24 4.26 -24.55 9.26
C HIS A 24 2.87 -24.54 8.59
N LYS A 25 2.69 -23.95 7.39
CA LYS A 25 1.52 -24.13 6.48
C LYS A 25 0.10 -23.86 7.02
N GLU A 26 -0.07 -23.22 8.17
CA GLU A 26 -1.38 -23.20 8.85
C GLU A 26 -2.35 -22.08 8.42
N ASP A 27 -1.95 -21.07 7.63
CA ASP A 27 -2.79 -19.93 7.19
C ASP A 27 -2.20 -19.27 5.93
N PRO A 28 -2.94 -19.01 4.83
CA PRO A 28 -2.32 -18.56 3.56
C PRO A 28 -1.95 -17.07 3.49
N SER A 29 -2.29 -16.27 4.51
CA SER A 29 -2.14 -14.81 4.46
C SER A 29 -2.19 -14.15 5.83
N ILE A 30 -1.67 -12.94 5.93
CA ILE A 30 -1.93 -12.03 7.05
C ILE A 30 -3.23 -11.25 6.76
N VAL A 31 -4.22 -11.35 7.63
CA VAL A 31 -5.47 -10.58 7.52
C VAL A 31 -5.30 -9.23 8.22
N CYS A 32 -5.56 -8.15 7.51
CA CYS A 32 -5.50 -6.79 8.01
C CYS A 32 -6.93 -6.22 8.16
N GLU A 33 -7.28 -5.78 9.37
CA GLU A 33 -8.48 -4.97 9.64
C GLU A 33 -8.11 -3.50 9.74
N PHE A 34 -8.87 -2.63 9.08
CA PHE A 34 -8.71 -1.18 9.21
C PHE A 34 -10.05 -0.47 9.08
N LYS A 35 -10.11 0.83 9.46
CA LYS A 35 -11.37 1.57 9.34
C LYS A 35 -11.57 1.92 7.88
N ALA A 36 -12.75 1.64 7.32
CA ALA A 36 -13.09 1.95 5.93
C ALA A 36 -12.92 3.43 5.53
N ARG A 37 -12.74 4.35 6.49
CA ARG A 37 -12.42 5.77 6.25
C ARG A 37 -10.93 6.08 6.14
N ASP A 38 -10.05 5.12 6.44
CA ASP A 38 -8.60 5.29 6.36
C ASP A 38 -8.08 5.09 4.92
N LEU A 39 -8.87 4.46 4.04
CA LEU A 39 -8.71 4.51 2.59
C LEU A 39 -10.06 4.85 1.96
N HIS A 40 -10.12 5.89 1.14
CA HIS A 40 -11.35 6.28 0.47
C HIS A 40 -11.82 5.17 -0.47
N ASN A 41 -13.07 4.71 -0.27
CA ASN A 41 -13.68 3.55 -0.93
C ASN A 41 -12.94 2.21 -0.71
N GLY A 42 -12.08 2.13 0.33
CA GLY A 42 -11.36 0.90 0.64
C GLY A 42 -12.25 -0.16 1.32
N PRO A 43 -11.88 -1.44 1.23
CA PRO A 43 -12.55 -2.50 1.98
C PRO A 43 -12.30 -2.32 3.50
N ARG A 44 -13.10 -2.97 4.36
CA ARG A 44 -12.82 -2.99 5.82
C ARG A 44 -11.69 -3.97 6.18
N TYR A 45 -11.50 -4.99 5.34
CA TYR A 45 -10.52 -6.04 5.51
C TYR A 45 -9.80 -6.29 4.19
N PHE A 46 -8.52 -6.61 4.25
CA PHE A 46 -7.77 -7.16 3.13
C PHE A 46 -6.74 -8.16 3.64
N SER A 47 -6.30 -9.05 2.76
CA SER A 47 -5.27 -10.02 3.05
C SER A 47 -3.98 -9.63 2.34
N VAL A 48 -2.84 -9.83 3.01
CA VAL A 48 -1.51 -9.85 2.42
C VAL A 48 -1.11 -11.31 2.30
N ALA A 49 -1.06 -11.83 1.08
CA ALA A 49 -0.68 -13.21 0.86
C ALA A 49 0.83 -13.39 1.08
N TRP A 50 1.24 -14.63 1.38
CA TRP A 50 2.67 -14.93 1.51
C TRP A 50 3.44 -14.75 0.19
N SER A 51 2.77 -14.88 -0.96
CA SER A 51 3.33 -14.54 -2.27
C SER A 51 3.73 -13.08 -2.33
N ASP A 52 2.83 -12.18 -1.91
CA ASP A 52 3.07 -10.74 -1.92
C ASP A 52 4.29 -10.41 -1.05
N LEU A 53 4.43 -11.05 0.12
CA LEU A 53 5.61 -10.88 0.97
C LEU A 53 6.88 -11.49 0.38
N TYR A 54 6.79 -12.60 -0.35
CA TYR A 54 7.94 -13.13 -1.09
C TYR A 54 8.41 -12.13 -2.12
N ASP A 55 7.50 -11.55 -2.89
CA ASP A 55 7.81 -10.55 -3.92
C ASP A 55 8.41 -9.29 -3.28
N LEU A 56 7.89 -8.86 -2.12
CA LEU A 56 8.47 -7.76 -1.33
C LEU A 56 9.91 -8.05 -0.89
N PHE A 57 10.19 -9.23 -0.36
CA PHE A 57 11.52 -9.58 0.13
C PHE A 57 12.54 -9.80 -0.98
N ASN A 58 12.08 -10.24 -2.16
CA ASN A 58 12.94 -10.43 -3.33
C ASN A 58 12.97 -9.21 -4.25
N LEU A 59 12.24 -8.15 -3.91
CA LEU A 59 12.11 -6.92 -4.70
C LEU A 59 11.63 -7.20 -6.13
N ASP A 60 10.76 -8.19 -6.30
CA ASP A 60 10.28 -8.65 -7.61
C ASP A 60 9.04 -7.86 -8.06
N ALA A 61 8.05 -7.74 -7.17
CA ALA A 61 6.81 -7.03 -7.42
C ALA A 61 6.27 -6.32 -6.15
N LEU A 62 5.34 -5.40 -6.36
CA LEU A 62 4.63 -4.70 -5.32
C LEU A 62 3.12 -4.81 -5.54
N ASP A 63 2.51 -5.83 -4.93
CA ASP A 63 1.08 -6.09 -5.07
C ASP A 63 0.19 -5.05 -4.39
N ILE A 64 -1.07 -5.00 -4.82
CA ILE A 64 -2.11 -4.09 -4.29
C ILE A 64 -2.23 -4.18 -2.77
N SER A 65 -2.08 -5.37 -2.18
CA SER A 65 -2.12 -5.59 -0.73
C SER A 65 -1.01 -4.81 -0.01
N LEU A 66 0.20 -4.78 -0.58
CA LEU A 66 1.34 -4.04 -0.04
C LEU A 66 1.20 -2.53 -0.26
N ILE A 67 0.68 -2.11 -1.42
CA ILE A 67 0.39 -0.69 -1.69
C ILE A 67 -0.67 -0.18 -0.69
N ARG A 68 -1.69 -0.99 -0.35
CA ARG A 68 -2.66 -0.66 0.71
C ARG A 68 -1.99 -0.47 2.07
N CYS A 69 -1.08 -1.37 2.46
CA CYS A 69 -0.31 -1.23 3.70
C CYS A 69 0.47 0.10 3.73
N LEU A 70 1.14 0.45 2.64
CA LEU A 70 1.88 1.70 2.53
C LEU A 70 0.95 2.92 2.61
N ALA A 71 -0.16 2.92 1.87
CA ALA A 71 -1.13 4.00 1.89
C ALA A 71 -1.75 4.22 3.28
N LEU A 72 -1.99 3.15 4.04
CA LEU A 72 -2.47 3.23 5.42
C LEU A 72 -1.42 3.84 6.36
N GLN A 73 -0.15 3.46 6.21
CA GLN A 73 0.93 4.05 7.01
C GLN A 73 1.09 5.54 6.71
N LEU A 74 1.07 5.93 5.43
CA LEU A 74 1.14 7.33 5.03
C LEU A 74 -0.08 8.12 5.50
N ASN A 75 -1.28 7.53 5.47
CA ASN A 75 -2.50 8.17 6.01
C ASN A 75 -2.40 8.40 7.52
N LYS A 76 -1.84 7.44 8.26
CA LYS A 76 -1.59 7.60 9.69
C LYS A 76 -0.64 8.77 9.95
N GLU A 77 0.50 8.80 9.27
CA GLU A 77 1.49 9.87 9.40
C GLU A 77 0.93 11.24 8.96
N SER A 78 0.13 11.27 7.89
CA SER A 78 -0.48 12.50 7.40
C SER A 78 -1.45 13.10 8.42
N LYS A 79 -2.25 12.26 9.09
CA LYS A 79 -3.13 12.68 10.19
C LYS A 79 -2.35 13.19 11.40
N GLU A 80 -1.27 12.50 11.77
CA GLU A 80 -0.38 12.92 12.87
C GLU A 80 0.25 14.29 12.58
N HIS A 81 0.56 14.56 11.32
CA HIS A 81 1.16 15.81 10.86
C HIS A 81 0.12 16.85 10.39
N GLN A 82 -1.18 16.58 10.57
CA GLN A 82 -2.29 17.47 10.18
C GLN A 82 -2.25 17.90 8.70
N LEU A 83 -1.77 17.01 7.83
CA LEU A 83 -1.80 17.22 6.39
C LEU A 83 -3.22 16.99 5.89
N GLY A 84 -3.78 17.98 5.18
CA GLY A 84 -5.11 17.94 4.58
C GLY A 84 -5.18 17.05 3.33
N VAL A 85 -4.77 15.79 3.45
CA VAL A 85 -4.71 14.83 2.35
C VAL A 85 -5.54 13.59 2.67
N THR A 86 -6.07 12.96 1.62
CA THR A 86 -6.81 11.69 1.71
C THR A 86 -6.22 10.68 0.76
N PHE A 87 -6.16 9.42 1.19
CA PHE A 87 -5.62 8.32 0.39
C PHE A 87 -6.75 7.51 -0.20
N ILE A 88 -6.68 7.24 -1.50
CA ILE A 88 -7.65 6.43 -2.23
C ILE A 88 -7.18 4.97 -2.22
N ASP A 89 -8.12 4.02 -2.11
CA ASP A 89 -7.75 2.61 -2.22
C ASP A 89 -7.09 2.31 -3.59
N PRO A 90 -5.92 1.65 -3.63
CA PRO A 90 -5.20 1.38 -4.87
C PRO A 90 -5.99 0.56 -5.89
N GLN A 91 -7.00 -0.23 -5.48
CA GLN A 91 -7.86 -0.95 -6.42
C GLN A 91 -8.77 -0.02 -7.23
N HIS A 92 -9.03 1.19 -6.73
CA HIS A 92 -9.75 2.25 -7.46
C HIS A 92 -8.84 3.09 -8.36
N PHE A 93 -7.56 2.76 -8.42
CA PHE A 93 -6.59 3.40 -9.29
C PHE A 93 -6.74 2.90 -10.74
N SER A 94 -7.81 3.32 -11.39
CA SER A 94 -8.05 3.06 -12.81
C SER A 94 -8.25 4.39 -13.52
N ALA A 95 -7.57 4.58 -14.66
CA ALA A 95 -7.69 5.77 -15.50
C ALA A 95 -9.17 6.09 -15.87
N THR A 96 -10.01 5.05 -15.95
CA THR A 96 -11.45 5.16 -16.22
C THR A 96 -12.31 5.69 -15.08
N ILE A 97 -11.85 5.61 -13.82
CA ILE A 97 -12.54 6.22 -12.65
C ILE A 97 -12.21 7.72 -12.56
N ILE A 98 -10.97 8.09 -12.87
CA ILE A 98 -10.47 9.47 -12.82
C ILE A 98 -11.10 10.34 -13.92
N ALA A 99 -11.38 9.77 -15.11
CA ALA A 99 -11.96 10.51 -16.23
C ALA A 99 -13.50 10.69 -16.17
N LYS A 100 -14.17 10.13 -15.17
CA LYS A 100 -15.64 10.03 -15.12
C LYS A 100 -16.35 11.00 -14.18
N ASP A 101 -15.63 11.86 -13.48
CA ASP A 101 -16.23 12.88 -12.64
C ASP A 101 -16.08 14.29 -13.26
N PRO A 102 -17.05 14.76 -14.05
CA PRO A 102 -17.04 16.11 -14.60
C PRO A 102 -17.41 17.20 -13.58
N ASN A 103 -17.62 16.87 -12.29
CA ASN A 103 -18.21 17.81 -11.32
C ASN A 103 -17.46 17.92 -9.99
N HIS A 104 -16.25 17.36 -9.86
CA HIS A 104 -15.48 17.43 -8.62
C HIS A 104 -14.16 18.19 -8.76
N ASP A 105 -14.27 19.40 -9.32
CA ASP A 105 -13.21 20.40 -9.40
C ASP A 105 -13.12 21.32 -8.15
N GLN A 106 -13.65 20.91 -6.99
CA GLN A 106 -13.64 21.79 -5.80
C GLN A 106 -13.06 21.24 -4.49
N ASP A 107 -12.75 19.95 -4.36
CA ASP A 107 -12.09 19.44 -3.14
C ASP A 107 -10.86 18.57 -3.46
N GLY A 108 -9.73 19.25 -3.68
CA GLY A 108 -8.47 18.86 -3.03
C GLY A 108 -7.73 17.57 -3.45
N CYS A 109 -8.03 16.93 -4.58
CA CYS A 109 -7.28 15.74 -5.01
C CYS A 109 -6.25 16.03 -6.12
N GLN A 110 -5.13 16.69 -5.76
CA GLN A 110 -3.99 16.94 -6.66
C GLN A 110 -3.11 15.69 -6.92
N ILE A 111 -3.67 14.48 -7.01
CA ILE A 111 -2.87 13.28 -7.35
C ILE A 111 -2.51 13.24 -8.85
N LEU A 112 -3.16 14.06 -9.68
CA LEU A 112 -2.92 14.08 -11.14
C LEU A 112 -1.52 14.61 -11.53
N VAL A 113 -0.88 15.44 -10.72
CA VAL A 113 0.41 16.06 -11.12
C VAL A 113 1.59 15.08 -10.98
N VAL A 114 1.54 14.13 -10.04
CA VAL A 114 2.72 13.31 -9.71
C VAL A 114 3.02 12.21 -10.74
N LEU A 115 2.00 11.72 -11.47
CA LEU A 115 2.19 10.61 -12.42
C LEU A 115 2.42 11.06 -13.87
N GLN A 116 1.94 12.24 -14.26
CA GLN A 116 2.21 12.77 -15.59
C GLN A 116 3.68 13.18 -15.74
N ASP A 117 4.31 13.64 -14.67
CA ASP A 117 5.73 13.98 -14.67
C ASP A 117 6.65 12.74 -14.76
N ALA A 118 6.22 11.60 -14.22
CA ALA A 118 6.97 10.34 -14.32
C ALA A 118 6.91 9.70 -15.72
N ALA A 119 5.84 9.92 -16.48
CA ALA A 119 5.68 9.41 -17.84
C ALA A 119 6.23 10.37 -18.92
N GLY A 120 6.49 11.64 -18.57
CA GLY A 120 6.94 12.68 -19.50
C GLY A 120 8.45 12.79 -19.69
N SER A 121 9.27 12.10 -18.88
CA SER A 121 10.73 12.20 -18.93
C SER A 121 11.39 10.97 -19.56
N ALA A 122 10.96 10.66 -20.80
CA ALA A 122 11.72 9.86 -21.73
C ALA A 122 11.69 10.58 -23.09
N LYS A 123 12.62 11.53 -23.25
CA LYS A 123 13.06 12.04 -24.54
C LYS A 123 14.56 11.82 -24.65
#